data_AF-A0A849ZMV1-F1
#
_entry.id   AF-A0A849ZMV1-F1
#
_cell.length_a   1.000
_cell.length_b   1.000
_cell.length_c   1.000
_cell.angle_alpha   90.00
_cell.angle_beta   90.00
_cell.angle_gamma   90.00
#
_symmetry.space_group_name_H-M   'P 1'
#
loop_
_entity.id
_entity.type
_entity.pdbx_description
1 polymer ?
#
loop_
_entity_poly.entity_id
_entity_poly.type
_entity_poly.pdbx_seq_one_letter_code
_entity_poly.pdbx_strand_id
1 'polypeptide(L)'
;MRRRIDAALLALAACVAMGLVFWPLFSATYPPMTDLPFHAAQTSAFRHFWDDAYHYRDQFELRPIAVPYMSSYVLGALLMLVFSTTTAIKLATGLMLLLLPAGLATLAWGMRKSPLLGMLGVPFAWGHLTHWGFINFVAALGLFAMAAGLSLRALDVPSRRTEATLAGVLVVLFFTHVFRYPFAVAAVLGAAVITYPVHKRIRPVLWPLVPSLVLFTIFWFIRPKALVGGVGPLEIQPARWGELFGSLVDGFSDPAEARMAERHGWVVLAGGAIALVAWIARLRERPRVEIKLAALTTLLPLGSALVFLIMFLTLPMEIGGWWYVYPREATAAAFLLMGIFPDLPEPLWARVTLIGAIALSSFGISDVVARNYRAFDATTRDFTAISEQIPQAPKLLYLVFDHEGSTRTTTPYIHLPAWIQAEKGGWLSFHFSLMGASPLLYRKDAEAIVPPDVPVRWEWTPERFNEREQAPYFEWFLVRRDRDPQKLFRADPEITFVAHNGSWWLYKRKKPGPDP
;
A
#
# COMPACT_ATOMS: atom_id res chain seq x y z
N MET A 1 -1.16 -5.14 39.14
CA MET A 1 -0.48 -6.23 38.43
C MET A 1 -1.08 -6.51 37.03
N ARG A 2 -2.39 -6.85 36.91
CA ARG A 2 -3.06 -7.18 35.63
C ARG A 2 -2.85 -6.14 34.50
N ARG A 3 -3.07 -4.85 34.78
CA ARG A 3 -2.82 -3.74 33.81
C ARG A 3 -1.37 -3.66 33.31
N ARG A 4 -0.37 -3.97 34.16
CA ARG A 4 1.04 -3.97 33.76
C ARG A 4 1.37 -5.14 32.84
N ILE A 5 0.79 -6.31 33.13
CA ILE A 5 0.93 -7.51 32.29
C ILE A 5 0.29 -7.29 30.91
N ASP A 6 -0.93 -6.75 30.87
CA ASP A 6 -1.63 -6.46 29.61
C ASP A 6 -0.85 -5.45 28.76
N ALA A 7 -0.27 -4.40 29.38
CA ALA A 7 0.59 -3.44 28.68
C ALA A 7 1.88 -4.08 28.14
N ALA A 8 2.52 -4.96 28.93
CA ALA A 8 3.72 -5.68 28.50
C ALA A 8 3.42 -6.63 27.33
N LEU A 9 2.28 -7.33 27.35
CA LEU A 9 1.85 -8.19 26.25
C LEU A 9 1.55 -7.40 24.98
N LEU A 10 0.90 -6.24 25.09
CA LEU A 10 0.65 -5.36 23.95
C LEU A 10 1.95 -4.83 23.36
N ALA A 11 2.90 -4.41 24.20
CA ALA A 11 4.22 -3.98 23.75
C ALA A 11 4.97 -5.12 23.04
N LEU A 12 4.96 -6.33 23.60
CA LEU A 12 5.57 -7.51 22.98
C LEU A 12 4.92 -7.83 21.63
N ALA A 13 3.59 -7.85 21.56
CA ALA A 13 2.87 -8.08 20.31
C ALA A 13 3.19 -7.02 19.25
N ALA A 14 3.29 -5.75 19.64
CA ALA A 14 3.70 -4.66 18.75
C ALA A 14 5.14 -4.86 18.24
N CYS A 15 6.09 -5.21 19.10
CA CYS A 15 7.47 -5.52 18.70
C CYS A 15 7.52 -6.71 17.73
N VAL A 16 6.75 -7.77 17.98
CA VAL A 16 6.65 -8.92 17.07
C VAL A 16 6.07 -8.49 15.73
N ALA A 17 4.96 -7.74 15.70
CA ALA A 17 4.38 -7.22 14.47
C ALA A 17 5.37 -6.35 13.68
N MET A 18 6.11 -5.48 14.35
CA MET A 18 7.18 -4.68 13.74
C MET A 18 8.26 -5.58 13.12
N GLY A 19 8.75 -6.59 13.85
CA GLY A 19 9.74 -7.53 13.32
C GLY A 19 9.23 -8.26 12.08
N LEU A 20 7.99 -8.75 12.10
CA LEU A 20 7.37 -9.48 10.99
C LEU A 20 7.10 -8.60 9.75
N VAL A 21 6.87 -7.30 9.92
CA VAL A 21 6.66 -6.36 8.81
C VAL A 21 7.97 -5.77 8.28
N PHE A 22 8.95 -5.48 9.13
CA PHE A 22 10.20 -4.88 8.65
C PHE A 22 11.17 -5.91 8.09
N TRP A 23 11.26 -7.11 8.66
CA TRP A 23 12.26 -8.08 8.25
C TRP A 23 12.21 -8.38 6.73
N PRO A 24 11.06 -8.73 6.12
CA PRO A 24 11.05 -8.98 4.67
C PRO A 24 11.50 -7.76 3.85
N LEU A 25 11.11 -6.53 4.20
CA LEU A 25 11.55 -5.30 3.50
C LEU A 25 13.07 -5.13 3.51
N PHE A 26 13.72 -5.49 4.62
CA PHE A 26 15.18 -5.42 4.76
C PHE A 26 15.91 -6.69 4.29
N SER A 27 15.18 -7.67 3.76
CA SER A 27 15.75 -8.91 3.19
C SER A 27 16.20 -8.75 1.74
N ALA A 28 15.92 -7.60 1.10
CA ALA A 28 16.39 -7.24 -0.23
C ALA A 28 16.81 -5.78 -0.25
N THR A 29 17.75 -5.42 -1.12
CA THR A 29 18.16 -4.04 -1.42
C THR A 29 16.98 -3.30 -2.03
N TYR A 30 16.38 -3.87 -3.07
CA TYR A 30 15.17 -3.37 -3.71
C TYR A 30 14.03 -4.39 -3.49
N PRO A 31 13.07 -4.14 -2.58
CA PRO A 31 11.95 -5.04 -2.38
C PRO A 31 11.17 -5.23 -3.71
N PRO A 32 10.87 -6.47 -4.14
CA PRO A 32 10.22 -6.77 -5.43
C PRO A 32 8.72 -6.47 -5.42
N MET A 33 8.36 -5.24 -5.07
CA MET A 33 7.01 -4.70 -5.22
C MET A 33 6.96 -3.90 -6.52
N THR A 34 6.07 -4.26 -7.44
CA THR A 34 6.05 -3.74 -8.81
C THR A 34 6.15 -2.22 -8.87
N ASP A 35 5.37 -1.50 -8.07
CA ASP A 35 5.25 -0.03 -8.13
C ASP A 35 6.11 0.71 -7.10
N LEU A 36 6.76 -0.02 -6.18
CA LEU A 36 7.60 0.59 -5.14
C LEU A 36 8.75 1.46 -5.70
N PRO A 37 9.44 1.10 -6.79
CA PRO A 37 10.42 1.99 -7.41
C PRO A 37 9.85 3.37 -7.80
N PHE A 38 8.61 3.43 -8.31
CA PHE A 38 7.97 4.71 -8.62
C PHE A 38 7.50 5.45 -7.38
N HIS A 39 7.05 4.75 -6.34
CA HIS A 39 6.84 5.37 -5.04
C HIS A 39 8.12 5.97 -4.47
N ALA A 40 9.28 5.32 -4.71
CA ALA A 40 10.58 5.85 -4.32
C ALA A 40 10.94 7.11 -5.12
N ALA A 41 10.78 7.10 -6.44
CA ALA A 41 11.02 8.26 -7.30
C ALA A 41 10.15 9.47 -6.90
N GLN A 42 8.86 9.24 -6.67
CA GLN A 42 7.94 10.27 -6.22
C GLN A 42 8.32 10.81 -4.83
N THR A 43 8.66 9.94 -3.89
CA THR A 43 9.13 10.35 -2.56
C THR A 43 10.40 11.19 -2.64
N SER A 44 11.35 10.82 -3.50
CA SER A 44 12.56 11.59 -3.74
C SER A 44 12.23 12.97 -4.30
N ALA A 45 11.27 13.06 -5.23
CA ALA A 45 10.77 14.34 -5.70
C ALA A 45 10.15 15.20 -4.58
N PHE A 46 9.50 14.61 -3.58
CA PHE A 46 9.05 15.35 -2.39
C PHE A 46 10.21 15.86 -1.52
N ARG A 47 11.26 15.05 -1.36
CA ARG A 47 12.43 15.39 -0.54
C ARG A 47 13.34 16.43 -1.21
N HIS A 48 13.52 16.33 -2.51
CA HIS A 48 14.50 17.07 -3.29
C HIS A 48 13.83 18.04 -4.28
N PHE A 49 12.57 18.40 -4.08
CA PHE A 49 11.84 19.26 -5.01
C PHE A 49 12.57 20.58 -5.29
N TRP A 50 13.16 21.18 -4.26
CA TRP A 50 13.91 22.44 -4.36
C TRP A 50 15.43 22.26 -4.48
N ASP A 51 15.89 21.05 -4.74
CA ASP A 51 17.30 20.75 -4.97
C ASP A 51 17.54 20.72 -6.48
N ASP A 52 18.20 21.76 -7.00
CA ASP A 52 18.44 21.91 -8.43
C ASP A 52 19.28 20.75 -9.00
N ALA A 53 20.09 20.07 -8.18
CA ALA A 53 20.86 18.89 -8.60
C ALA A 53 19.98 17.67 -8.95
N TYR A 54 18.68 17.69 -8.61
CA TYR A 54 17.73 16.62 -8.93
C TYR A 54 16.80 16.95 -10.10
N HIS A 55 16.71 18.23 -10.52
CA HIS A 55 15.90 18.68 -11.66
C HIS A 55 14.40 18.33 -11.60
N TYR A 56 13.84 18.17 -10.40
CA TYR A 56 12.40 17.87 -10.28
C TYR A 56 11.50 19.05 -10.60
N ARG A 57 11.95 20.29 -10.33
CA ARG A 57 11.20 21.51 -10.66
C ARG A 57 11.12 21.80 -12.15
N ASP A 58 12.07 21.31 -12.93
CA ASP A 58 12.05 21.45 -14.38
C ASP A 58 10.92 20.62 -14.99
N GLN A 59 10.54 19.54 -14.31
CA GLN A 59 9.58 18.56 -14.77
C GLN A 59 8.20 18.73 -14.14
N PHE A 60 8.15 18.93 -12.83
CA PHE A 60 6.96 18.66 -12.03
C PHE A 60 6.41 19.88 -11.32
N GLU A 61 5.09 19.88 -11.15
CA GLU A 61 4.37 20.70 -10.18
C GLU A 61 3.76 19.81 -9.09
N LEU A 62 3.70 20.34 -7.87
CA LEU A 62 3.09 19.68 -6.72
C LEU A 62 1.61 20.04 -6.59
N ARG A 63 0.74 19.04 -6.50
CA ARG A 63 -0.72 19.19 -6.38
C ARG A 63 -1.30 18.36 -5.23
N PRO A 64 -0.80 18.53 -3.98
CA PRO A 64 -1.05 17.59 -2.88
C PRO A 64 -2.52 17.51 -2.41
N ILE A 65 -3.32 18.56 -2.59
CA ILE A 65 -4.75 18.55 -2.24
C ILE A 65 -5.59 18.02 -3.41
N ALA A 66 -5.21 18.31 -4.66
CA ALA A 66 -5.95 17.87 -5.84
C ALA A 66 -5.78 16.36 -6.08
N VAL A 67 -4.67 15.77 -5.62
CA VAL A 67 -4.39 14.33 -5.68
C VAL A 67 -3.81 13.86 -4.34
N PRO A 68 -4.65 13.61 -3.33
CA PRO A 68 -4.23 13.44 -1.93
C PRO A 68 -3.69 12.03 -1.60
N TYR A 69 -2.73 11.52 -2.37
CA TYR A 69 -2.05 10.23 -2.15
C TYR A 69 -0.65 10.44 -1.56
N MET A 70 -0.59 11.20 -0.47
CA MET A 70 0.62 11.88 0.01
C MET A 70 1.34 11.15 1.15
N SER A 71 0.63 10.34 1.91
CA SER A 71 1.10 9.92 3.25
C SER A 71 2.41 9.13 3.22
N SER A 72 2.55 8.18 2.30
CA SER A 72 3.81 7.43 2.13
C SER A 72 4.96 8.32 1.65
N TYR A 73 4.69 9.31 0.78
CA TYR A 73 5.70 10.20 0.23
C TYR A 73 6.19 11.23 1.24
N VAL A 74 5.30 11.85 1.99
CA VAL A 74 5.69 12.78 3.07
C VAL A 74 6.47 12.03 4.14
N LEU A 75 6.01 10.84 4.53
CA LEU A 75 6.70 10.01 5.52
C LEU A 75 8.11 9.62 5.04
N GLY A 76 8.22 9.11 3.81
CA GLY A 76 9.51 8.75 3.23
C GLY A 76 10.45 9.94 3.08
N ALA A 77 9.95 11.09 2.61
CA ALA A 77 10.76 12.30 2.46
C ALA A 77 11.31 12.81 3.79
N LEU A 78 10.52 12.74 4.88
CA LEU A 78 11.00 13.07 6.23
C LEU A 78 12.09 12.09 6.70
N LEU A 79 11.92 10.79 6.41
CA LEU A 79 12.92 9.77 6.77
C LEU A 79 14.22 9.91 5.95
N MET A 80 14.13 10.40 4.71
CA MET A 80 15.30 10.74 3.87
C MET A 80 16.13 11.91 4.40
N LEU A 81 15.70 12.61 5.46
CA LEU A 81 16.54 13.58 6.16
C LEU A 81 17.68 12.91 6.96
N VAL A 82 17.49 11.64 7.34
CA VAL A 82 18.43 10.91 8.21
C VAL A 82 18.95 9.64 7.55
N PHE A 83 18.14 8.99 6.72
CA PHE A 83 18.45 7.72 6.10
C PHE A 83 18.68 7.86 4.59
N SER A 84 19.38 6.89 3.98
CA SER A 84 19.45 6.78 2.52
C SER A 84 18.06 6.59 1.90
N THR A 85 17.90 6.94 0.62
CA THR A 85 16.64 6.80 -0.13
C THR A 85 16.02 5.42 0.05
N THR A 86 16.79 4.35 -0.21
CA THR A 86 16.32 2.96 -0.08
C THR A 86 15.85 2.61 1.33
N THR A 87 16.60 3.03 2.35
CA THR A 87 16.28 2.77 3.76
C THR A 87 15.03 3.53 4.18
N ALA A 88 14.93 4.81 3.80
CA ALA A 88 13.78 5.66 4.09
C ALA A 88 12.49 5.10 3.48
N ILE A 89 12.54 4.61 2.23
CA ILE A 89 11.39 3.98 1.56
C ILE A 89 10.97 2.68 2.25
N LYS A 90 11.91 1.81 2.62
CA LYS A 90 11.60 0.60 3.38
C LYS A 90 10.96 0.92 4.73
N LEU A 91 11.49 1.91 5.43
CA LEU A 91 10.94 2.37 6.70
C LEU A 91 9.52 2.94 6.53
N ALA A 92 9.32 3.83 5.56
CA ALA A 92 8.01 4.39 5.26
C ALA A 92 7.00 3.31 4.89
N THR A 93 7.35 2.38 4.00
CA THR A 93 6.50 1.25 3.61
C THR A 93 6.14 0.38 4.82
N GLY A 94 7.11 0.01 5.65
CA GLY A 94 6.82 -0.80 6.84
C GLY A 94 5.92 -0.08 7.86
N LEU A 95 6.13 1.22 8.08
CA LEU A 95 5.24 2.03 8.93
C LEU A 95 3.82 2.12 8.37
N MET A 96 3.67 2.25 7.04
CA MET A 96 2.37 2.23 6.37
C MET A 96 1.68 0.88 6.51
N LEU A 97 2.41 -0.24 6.39
CA LEU A 97 1.87 -1.59 6.58
C LEU A 97 1.49 -1.89 8.04
N LEU A 98 2.20 -1.32 9.02
CA LEU A 98 1.87 -1.44 10.45
C LEU A 98 0.53 -0.79 10.84
N LEU A 99 -0.04 0.05 9.96
CA LEU A 99 -1.39 0.58 10.18
C LEU A 99 -2.46 -0.54 10.16
N LEU A 100 -2.22 -1.67 9.49
CA LEU A 100 -3.13 -2.82 9.50
C LEU A 100 -3.32 -3.40 10.91
N PRO A 101 -2.28 -3.90 11.61
CA PRO A 101 -2.45 -4.42 12.97
C PRO A 101 -2.83 -3.31 13.96
N ALA A 102 -2.34 -2.09 13.81
CA ALA A 102 -2.73 -0.96 14.67
C ALA A 102 -4.23 -0.59 14.52
N GLY A 103 -4.73 -0.64 13.27
CA GLY A 103 -6.12 -0.40 12.94
C GLY A 103 -7.06 -1.44 13.54
N LEU A 104 -6.73 -2.73 13.39
CA LEU A 104 -7.51 -3.80 14.02
C LEU A 104 -7.42 -3.79 15.54
N ALA A 105 -6.26 -3.48 16.12
CA ALA A 105 -6.15 -3.29 17.57
C ALA A 105 -7.08 -2.18 18.08
N THR A 106 -7.16 -1.07 17.34
CA THR A 106 -8.02 0.07 17.68
C THR A 106 -9.50 -0.26 17.48
N LEU A 107 -9.84 -1.00 16.41
CA LEU A 107 -11.19 -1.51 16.20
C LEU A 107 -11.62 -2.43 17.34
N ALA A 108 -10.80 -3.43 17.68
CA ALA A 108 -11.06 -4.34 18.79
C ALA A 108 -11.25 -3.58 20.11
N TRP A 109 -10.37 -2.61 20.39
CA TRP A 109 -10.51 -1.74 21.57
C TRP A 109 -11.83 -0.96 21.59
N GLY A 110 -12.23 -0.38 20.45
CA GLY A 110 -13.51 0.31 20.30
C GLY A 110 -14.73 -0.59 20.51
N MET A 111 -14.61 -1.87 20.13
CA MET A 111 -15.61 -2.91 20.37
C MET A 111 -15.57 -3.48 21.80
N ARG A 112 -14.74 -2.92 22.70
CA ARG A 112 -14.47 -3.43 24.06
C ARG A 112 -13.86 -4.84 24.09
N LYS A 113 -13.17 -5.24 23.03
CA LYS A 113 -12.36 -6.47 22.96
C LYS A 113 -10.89 -6.17 23.27
N SER A 114 -10.10 -7.21 23.47
CA SER A 114 -8.65 -7.13 23.64
C SER A 114 -7.96 -6.52 22.40
N PRO A 115 -7.15 -5.45 22.54
CA PRO A 115 -6.41 -4.88 21.41
C PRO A 115 -5.33 -5.82 20.84
N LEU A 116 -4.97 -6.89 21.55
CA LEU A 116 -4.07 -7.94 21.04
C LEU A 116 -4.60 -8.61 19.76
N LEU A 117 -5.91 -8.53 19.50
CA LEU A 117 -6.52 -8.97 18.25
C LEU A 117 -5.99 -8.22 17.02
N GLY A 118 -5.28 -7.10 17.21
CA GLY A 118 -4.51 -6.46 16.14
C GLY A 118 -3.53 -7.39 15.43
N MET A 119 -3.03 -8.44 16.10
CA MET A 119 -2.15 -9.44 15.48
C MET A 119 -2.78 -10.16 14.28
N LEU A 120 -4.12 -10.23 14.19
CA LEU A 120 -4.82 -10.77 13.02
C LEU A 120 -4.59 -9.94 11.74
N GLY A 121 -4.12 -8.69 11.88
CA GLY A 121 -3.83 -7.80 10.75
C GLY A 121 -2.45 -7.98 10.14
N VAL A 122 -1.52 -8.64 10.84
CA VAL A 122 -0.13 -8.79 10.38
C VAL A 122 -0.01 -9.56 9.05
N PRO A 123 -0.70 -10.70 8.83
CA PRO A 123 -0.65 -11.43 7.56
C PRO A 123 -1.03 -10.59 6.34
N PHE A 124 -1.99 -9.67 6.50
CA PHE A 124 -2.45 -8.80 5.42
C PHE A 124 -1.41 -7.78 4.96
N ALA A 125 -0.32 -7.59 5.72
CA ALA A 125 0.82 -6.80 5.27
C ALA A 125 1.50 -7.46 4.05
N TRP A 126 1.37 -8.77 3.88
CA TRP A 126 2.05 -9.57 2.87
C TRP A 126 1.11 -10.24 1.87
N GLY A 127 0.03 -9.54 1.50
CA GLY A 127 -0.89 -10.00 0.46
C GLY A 127 -0.54 -9.48 -0.94
N HIS A 128 -1.30 -9.94 -1.93
CA HIS A 128 -1.15 -9.60 -3.36
C HIS A 128 -1.00 -8.09 -3.63
N LEU A 129 -1.77 -7.26 -2.92
CA LEU A 129 -1.81 -5.81 -3.14
C LEU A 129 -0.53 -5.11 -2.68
N THR A 130 0.06 -5.54 -1.55
CA THR A 130 1.36 -5.03 -1.11
C THR A 130 2.43 -5.34 -2.14
N HIS A 131 2.32 -6.52 -2.73
CA HIS A 131 3.20 -7.07 -3.75
C HIS A 131 3.13 -6.33 -5.10
N TRP A 132 1.99 -5.74 -5.45
CA TRP A 132 1.92 -4.73 -6.51
C TRP A 132 2.52 -3.39 -6.11
N GLY A 133 2.49 -3.05 -4.83
CA GLY A 133 2.93 -1.75 -4.32
C GLY A 133 1.77 -0.83 -3.94
N PHE A 134 0.55 -1.34 -3.73
CA PHE A 134 -0.61 -0.53 -3.32
C PHE A 134 -0.55 -0.12 -1.83
N ILE A 135 0.60 0.40 -1.40
CA ILE A 135 0.93 0.70 0.00
C ILE A 135 -0.09 1.67 0.61
N ASN A 136 -0.46 2.71 -0.14
CA ASN A 136 -1.47 3.68 0.28
C ASN A 136 -2.85 3.03 0.49
N PHE A 137 -3.28 2.12 -0.39
CA PHE A 137 -4.56 1.42 -0.21
C PHE A 137 -4.54 0.51 1.03
N VAL A 138 -3.48 -0.29 1.18
CA VAL A 138 -3.32 -1.22 2.31
C VAL A 138 -3.30 -0.46 3.64
N ALA A 139 -2.53 0.63 3.72
CA ALA A 139 -2.52 1.53 4.87
C ALA A 139 -3.91 2.13 5.18
N ALA A 140 -4.65 2.49 4.14
CA ALA A 140 -6.00 3.04 4.30
C ALA A 140 -7.00 2.04 4.89
N LEU A 141 -6.82 0.73 4.71
CA LEU A 141 -7.63 -0.28 5.42
C LEU A 141 -7.38 -0.23 6.93
N GLY A 142 -6.12 -0.11 7.34
CA GLY A 142 -5.73 0.08 8.73
C GLY A 142 -6.34 1.35 9.34
N LEU A 143 -6.21 2.48 8.65
CA LEU A 143 -6.80 3.76 9.08
C LEU A 143 -8.33 3.72 9.10
N PHE A 144 -8.98 3.02 8.16
CA PHE A 144 -10.42 2.79 8.17
C PHE A 144 -10.85 2.03 9.44
N ALA A 145 -10.17 0.92 9.77
CA ALA A 145 -10.49 0.15 10.97
C ALA A 145 -10.24 0.97 12.25
N MET A 146 -9.17 1.79 12.25
CA MET A 146 -8.86 2.73 13.32
C MET A 146 -9.98 3.76 13.51
N ALA A 147 -10.47 4.37 12.43
CA ALA A 147 -11.57 5.33 12.47
C ALA A 147 -12.87 4.69 12.98
N ALA A 148 -13.19 3.47 12.54
CA ALA A 148 -14.34 2.72 13.02
C ALA A 148 -14.23 2.43 14.53
N GLY A 149 -13.06 1.97 15.01
CA GLY A 149 -12.80 1.72 16.42
C GLY A 149 -12.88 2.96 17.30
N LEU A 150 -12.25 4.06 16.86
CA LEU A 150 -12.30 5.35 17.55
C LEU A 150 -13.73 5.91 17.60
N SER A 151 -14.53 5.71 16.56
CA SER A 151 -15.94 6.12 16.52
C SER A 151 -16.76 5.37 17.58
N LEU A 152 -16.64 4.04 17.62
CA LEU A 152 -17.28 3.23 18.66
C LEU A 152 -16.85 3.69 20.05
N ARG A 153 -15.56 3.97 20.25
CA ARG A 153 -15.06 4.46 21.53
C ARG A 153 -15.60 5.85 21.90
N ALA A 154 -15.64 6.78 20.96
CA ALA A 154 -16.13 8.14 21.19
C ALA A 154 -17.61 8.15 21.56
N LEU A 155 -18.39 7.20 21.04
CA LEU A 155 -19.80 7.02 21.40
C LEU A 155 -19.97 6.35 22.76
N ASP A 156 -19.11 5.40 23.09
CA ASP A 156 -19.14 4.66 24.35
C ASP A 156 -18.70 5.53 25.54
N VAL A 157 -17.48 6.06 25.48
CA VAL A 157 -16.88 6.91 26.51
C VAL A 157 -16.33 8.17 25.83
N PRO A 158 -17.16 9.20 25.60
CA PRO A 158 -16.76 10.42 24.93
C PRO A 158 -15.56 11.07 25.61
N SER A 159 -14.54 11.39 24.84
CA SER A 159 -13.37 12.12 25.32
C SER A 159 -12.81 13.00 24.22
N ARG A 160 -12.39 14.21 24.57
CA ARG A 160 -11.78 15.14 23.60
C ARG A 160 -10.54 14.56 22.93
N ARG A 161 -9.78 13.72 23.65
CA ARG A 161 -8.62 13.02 23.10
C ARG A 161 -9.03 12.01 22.02
N THR A 162 -10.06 11.19 22.27
CA THR A 162 -10.57 10.24 21.27
C THR A 162 -11.16 10.96 20.06
N GLU A 163 -11.94 12.02 20.29
CA GLU A 163 -12.51 12.86 19.22
C GLU A 163 -11.41 13.49 18.35
N ALA A 164 -10.39 14.10 18.97
CA ALA A 164 -9.26 14.69 18.24
C ALA A 164 -8.44 13.64 17.51
N THR A 165 -8.25 12.45 18.10
CA THR A 165 -7.55 11.34 17.44
C THR A 165 -8.34 10.84 16.22
N LEU A 166 -9.67 10.71 16.34
CA LEU A 166 -10.54 10.35 15.22
C LEU A 166 -10.45 11.38 14.09
N ALA A 167 -10.48 12.68 14.43
CA ALA A 167 -10.34 13.75 13.46
C ALA A 167 -9.00 13.65 12.71
N GLY A 168 -7.90 13.45 13.45
CA GLY A 168 -6.58 13.26 12.87
C GLY A 168 -6.50 12.05 11.95
N VAL A 169 -7.04 10.89 12.37
CA VAL A 169 -7.07 9.67 11.55
C VAL A 169 -7.87 9.86 10.27
N LEU A 170 -8.99 10.58 10.30
CA LEU A 170 -9.79 10.86 9.12
C LEU A 170 -9.08 11.80 8.14
N VAL A 171 -8.36 12.81 8.64
CA VAL A 171 -7.53 13.69 7.82
C VAL A 171 -6.37 12.92 7.18
N VAL A 172 -5.67 12.08 7.96
CA VAL A 172 -4.59 11.23 7.43
C VAL A 172 -5.14 10.23 6.40
N LEU A 173 -6.30 9.62 6.64
CA LEU A 173 -6.94 8.72 5.70
C LEU A 173 -7.28 9.42 4.38
N PHE A 174 -7.78 10.67 4.42
CA PHE A 174 -8.01 11.47 3.24
C PHE A 174 -6.72 11.65 2.41
N PHE A 175 -5.60 11.99 3.06
CA PHE A 175 -4.27 12.11 2.44
C PHE A 175 -3.55 10.78 2.17
N THR A 176 -4.13 9.65 2.58
CA THR A 176 -3.58 8.33 2.30
C THR A 176 -4.27 7.75 1.08
N HIS A 177 -5.60 7.75 1.06
CA HIS A 177 -6.38 7.15 -0.02
C HIS A 177 -7.79 7.75 -0.06
N VAL A 178 -7.97 8.81 -0.85
CA VAL A 178 -9.22 9.57 -0.91
C VAL A 178 -10.46 8.76 -1.29
N PHE A 179 -10.34 7.69 -2.09
CA PHE A 179 -11.52 6.84 -2.37
C PHE A 179 -11.94 5.96 -1.21
N ARG A 180 -11.06 5.70 -0.25
CA ARG A 180 -11.42 4.91 0.93
C ARG A 180 -12.11 5.79 1.98
N TYR A 181 -11.86 7.09 1.92
CA TYR A 181 -12.39 8.07 2.85
C TYR A 181 -13.93 8.11 2.92
N PRO A 182 -14.71 8.13 1.81
CA PRO A 182 -16.18 8.07 1.88
C PRO A 182 -16.70 6.85 2.64
N PHE A 183 -16.08 5.69 2.47
CA PHE A 183 -16.45 4.49 3.21
C PHE A 183 -16.16 4.63 4.71
N ALA A 184 -15.05 5.27 5.08
CA ALA A 184 -14.77 5.54 6.50
C ALA A 184 -15.77 6.52 7.11
N VAL A 185 -16.19 7.56 6.38
CA VAL A 185 -17.28 8.45 6.81
C VAL A 185 -18.57 7.64 7.03
N ALA A 186 -18.92 6.75 6.09
CA ALA A 186 -20.07 5.86 6.24
C ALA A 186 -19.93 4.94 7.46
N ALA A 187 -18.74 4.41 7.75
CA ALA A 187 -18.49 3.58 8.94
C ALA A 187 -18.58 4.38 10.26
N VAL A 188 -18.10 5.63 10.29
CA VAL A 188 -18.23 6.54 11.44
C VAL A 188 -19.70 6.82 11.75
N LEU A 189 -20.49 7.15 10.72
CA LEU A 189 -21.94 7.38 10.86
C LEU A 189 -22.67 6.07 11.19
N GLY A 190 -22.28 4.96 10.56
CA GLY A 190 -22.81 3.62 10.83
C GLY A 190 -22.59 3.20 12.28
N ALA A 191 -21.42 3.48 12.87
CA ALA A 191 -21.14 3.25 14.28
C ALA A 191 -22.14 3.99 15.19
N ALA A 192 -22.46 5.25 14.86
CA ALA A 192 -23.44 6.04 15.59
C ALA A 192 -24.85 5.46 15.47
N VAL A 193 -25.29 5.09 14.26
CA VAL A 193 -26.61 4.48 14.00
C VAL A 193 -26.75 3.15 14.74
N ILE A 194 -25.78 2.25 14.58
CA ILE A 194 -25.81 0.88 15.12
C ILE A 194 -25.83 0.90 16.66
N THR A 195 -25.06 1.79 17.28
CA THR A 195 -24.94 1.84 18.75
C THR A 195 -25.92 2.82 19.43
N TYR A 196 -26.67 3.61 18.66
CA TYR A 196 -27.69 4.55 19.16
C TYR A 196 -28.69 3.91 20.14
N PRO A 197 -29.19 2.67 19.95
CA PRO A 197 -30.09 2.02 20.90
C PRO A 197 -29.52 1.87 22.31
N VAL A 198 -28.19 1.93 22.47
CA VAL A 198 -27.48 1.82 23.76
C VAL A 198 -27.02 3.19 24.26
N HIS A 199 -26.29 3.95 23.45
CA HIS A 199 -25.64 5.19 23.92
C HIS A 199 -26.50 6.46 23.79
N LYS A 200 -27.55 6.43 22.94
CA LYS A 200 -28.47 7.54 22.67
C LYS A 200 -27.76 8.86 22.32
N ARG A 201 -26.63 8.79 21.62
CA ARG A 201 -25.81 9.94 21.25
C ARG A 201 -25.17 9.75 19.88
N ILE A 202 -24.99 10.86 19.17
CA ILE A 202 -24.30 10.92 17.88
C ILE A 202 -23.25 12.05 17.83
N ARG A 203 -23.42 13.09 18.66
CA ARG A 203 -22.57 14.29 18.68
C ARG A 203 -21.05 14.01 18.76
N PRO A 204 -20.56 13.03 19.54
CA PRO A 204 -19.12 12.77 19.65
C PRO A 204 -18.43 12.42 18.33
N VAL A 205 -19.16 11.95 17.31
CA VAL A 205 -18.56 11.62 16.01
C VAL A 205 -18.77 12.69 14.94
N LEU A 206 -19.63 13.69 15.18
CA LEU A 206 -19.92 14.74 14.20
C LEU A 206 -18.77 15.75 14.09
N TRP A 207 -18.23 16.22 15.22
CA TRP A 207 -17.12 17.18 15.21
C TRP A 207 -15.84 16.63 14.57
N PRO A 208 -15.44 15.38 14.85
CA PRO A 208 -14.28 14.78 14.20
C PRO A 208 -14.36 14.70 12.67
N LEU A 209 -15.57 14.66 12.09
CA LEU A 209 -15.76 14.60 10.63
C LEU A 209 -15.48 15.94 9.94
N VAL A 210 -15.64 17.07 10.64
CA VAL A 210 -15.63 18.41 10.02
C VAL A 210 -14.32 18.69 9.27
N PRO A 211 -13.11 18.53 9.85
CA PRO A 211 -11.88 18.90 9.15
C PRO A 211 -11.67 18.10 7.85
N SER A 212 -11.90 16.80 7.90
CA SER A 212 -11.71 15.93 6.74
C SER A 212 -12.81 16.10 5.69
N LEU A 213 -14.04 16.44 6.09
CA LEU A 213 -15.11 16.78 5.15
C LEU A 213 -14.82 18.10 4.41
N VAL A 214 -14.30 19.11 5.10
CA VAL A 214 -13.85 20.36 4.44
C VAL A 214 -12.77 20.08 3.42
N LEU A 215 -11.75 19.28 3.77
CA LEU A 215 -10.70 18.86 2.82
C LEU A 215 -11.28 18.08 1.63
N PHE A 216 -12.20 17.15 1.89
CA PHE A 216 -12.85 16.37 0.84
C PHE A 216 -13.70 17.24 -0.09
N THR A 217 -14.40 18.25 0.45
CA THR A 217 -15.15 19.23 -0.34
C THR A 217 -14.21 20.05 -1.21
N ILE A 218 -13.09 20.54 -0.68
CA ILE A 218 -12.09 21.27 -1.48
C ILE A 218 -11.57 20.37 -2.60
N PHE A 219 -11.13 19.15 -2.27
CA PHE A 219 -10.71 18.14 -3.26
C PHE A 219 -11.78 17.91 -4.32
N TRP A 220 -13.05 17.80 -3.93
CA TRP A 220 -14.13 17.55 -4.86
C TRP A 220 -14.18 18.62 -5.98
N PHE A 221 -13.92 19.87 -5.66
CA PHE A 221 -13.93 20.96 -6.64
C PHE A 221 -12.62 21.14 -7.42
N ILE A 222 -11.47 20.73 -6.87
CA ILE A 222 -10.17 20.97 -7.50
C ILE A 222 -9.52 19.73 -8.13
N ARG A 223 -10.11 18.54 -7.95
CA ARG A 223 -9.54 17.28 -8.46
C ARG A 223 -9.40 17.29 -9.99
N PRO A 224 -8.33 16.69 -10.55
CA PRO A 224 -8.17 16.61 -11.98
C PRO A 224 -9.18 15.63 -12.60
N LYS A 225 -9.49 15.84 -13.88
CA LYS A 225 -10.42 14.97 -14.65
C LYS A 225 -9.95 13.51 -14.70
N ALA A 226 -8.65 13.26 -14.60
CA ALA A 226 -8.09 11.91 -14.54
C ALA A 226 -8.60 11.07 -13.35
N LEU A 227 -9.03 11.71 -12.26
CA LEU A 227 -9.66 11.00 -11.12
C LEU A 227 -11.16 10.79 -11.30
N VAL A 228 -11.74 11.24 -12.41
CA VAL A 228 -13.15 11.02 -12.75
C VAL A 228 -13.22 9.83 -13.70
N GLY A 229 -13.78 8.71 -13.22
CA GLY A 229 -14.00 7.52 -14.03
C GLY A 229 -15.47 7.08 -13.96
N GLY A 230 -16.01 6.68 -15.10
CA GLY A 230 -17.29 5.98 -15.14
C GLY A 230 -17.12 4.58 -14.56
N VAL A 231 -18.02 4.18 -13.67
CA VAL A 231 -18.00 2.85 -13.03
C VAL A 231 -18.46 1.74 -14.00
N GLY A 232 -19.12 2.12 -15.11
CA GLY A 232 -19.76 1.16 -16.00
C GLY A 232 -20.97 0.48 -15.36
N PRO A 233 -21.56 -0.54 -16.01
CA PRO A 233 -22.64 -1.33 -15.44
C PRO A 233 -22.12 -2.15 -14.24
N LEU A 234 -22.88 -2.14 -13.15
CA LEU A 234 -22.61 -2.97 -11.97
C LEU A 234 -23.34 -4.30 -12.12
N GLU A 235 -22.60 -5.36 -12.42
CA GLU A 235 -23.13 -6.71 -12.59
C GLU A 235 -22.47 -7.66 -11.59
N ILE A 236 -23.26 -8.54 -10.98
CA ILE A 236 -22.71 -9.58 -10.11
C ILE A 236 -21.98 -10.58 -11.00
N GLN A 237 -20.71 -10.86 -10.68
CA GLN A 237 -19.84 -11.79 -11.39
C GLN A 237 -19.54 -13.02 -10.51
N PRO A 238 -20.35 -14.10 -10.57
CA PRO A 238 -20.17 -15.27 -9.71
C PRO A 238 -18.83 -15.99 -9.90
N ALA A 239 -18.23 -15.91 -11.09
CA ALA A 239 -16.93 -16.53 -11.36
C ALA A 239 -15.82 -16.03 -10.41
N ARG A 240 -15.96 -14.81 -9.87
CA ARG A 240 -14.98 -14.18 -8.97
C ARG A 240 -14.82 -14.89 -7.63
N TRP A 241 -15.74 -15.77 -7.24
CA TRP A 241 -15.53 -16.59 -6.04
C TRP A 241 -14.25 -17.43 -6.12
N GLY A 242 -13.88 -17.89 -7.33
CA GLY A 242 -12.62 -18.61 -7.57
C GLY A 242 -11.37 -17.73 -7.44
N GLU A 243 -11.51 -16.41 -7.55
CA GLU A 243 -10.40 -15.44 -7.48
C GLU A 243 -10.17 -14.94 -6.05
N LEU A 244 -11.08 -15.21 -5.10
CA LEU A 244 -11.04 -14.62 -3.77
C LEU A 244 -9.73 -14.95 -3.03
N PHE A 245 -9.33 -16.22 -3.04
CA PHE A 245 -8.09 -16.63 -2.36
C PHE A 245 -6.86 -16.03 -3.07
N GLY A 246 -6.78 -16.13 -4.40
CA GLY A 246 -5.69 -15.53 -5.19
C GLY A 246 -5.60 -14.00 -5.07
N SER A 247 -6.71 -13.31 -4.78
CA SER A 247 -6.70 -11.86 -4.53
C SER A 247 -6.11 -11.49 -3.16
N LEU A 248 -6.04 -12.45 -2.23
CA LEU A 248 -5.41 -12.28 -0.91
C LEU A 248 -3.94 -12.71 -0.94
N VAL A 249 -3.64 -13.81 -1.64
CA VAL A 249 -2.31 -14.40 -1.77
C VAL A 249 -1.80 -14.27 -3.20
N ASP A 250 -1.02 -15.20 -3.75
CA ASP A 250 -0.56 -15.15 -5.14
C ASP A 250 0.41 -13.98 -5.43
N GLY A 251 1.28 -13.65 -4.46
CA GLY A 251 2.42 -12.79 -4.71
C GLY A 251 3.57 -13.52 -5.42
N PHE A 252 3.69 -14.83 -5.19
CA PHE A 252 4.82 -15.62 -5.66
C PHE A 252 4.38 -16.95 -6.30
N SER A 253 5.11 -17.38 -7.31
CA SER A 253 5.12 -18.75 -7.83
C SER A 253 5.85 -19.71 -6.87
N ASP A 254 5.63 -19.54 -5.56
CA ASP A 254 6.13 -20.40 -4.48
C ASP A 254 4.93 -21.02 -3.76
N PRO A 255 4.69 -22.34 -3.92
CA PRO A 255 3.60 -23.03 -3.24
C PRO A 255 3.62 -22.90 -1.71
N ALA A 256 4.75 -22.50 -1.10
CA ALA A 256 4.82 -22.22 0.32
C ALA A 256 3.95 -21.03 0.74
N GLU A 257 3.72 -20.05 -0.13
CA GLU A 257 2.87 -18.88 0.16
C GLU A 257 1.44 -19.33 0.47
N ALA A 258 0.80 -20.03 -0.48
CA ALA A 258 -0.54 -20.57 -0.32
C ALA A 258 -0.64 -21.48 0.91
N ARG A 259 0.32 -22.40 1.11
CA ARG A 259 0.33 -23.29 2.27
C ARG A 259 0.44 -22.55 3.60
N MET A 260 1.25 -21.50 3.70
CA MET A 260 1.36 -20.71 4.95
C MET A 260 0.11 -19.88 5.21
N ALA A 261 -0.50 -19.32 4.16
CA ALA A 261 -1.77 -18.60 4.26
C ALA A 261 -2.92 -19.51 4.70
N GLU A 262 -3.04 -20.71 4.11
CA GLU A 262 -4.02 -21.73 4.52
C GLU A 262 -3.84 -22.14 5.98
N ARG A 263 -2.59 -22.45 6.39
CA ARG A 263 -2.27 -22.78 7.79
C ARG A 263 -2.65 -21.64 8.73
N HIS A 264 -2.36 -20.40 8.36
CA HIS A 264 -2.76 -19.24 9.14
C HIS A 264 -4.28 -19.13 9.24
N GLY A 265 -5.01 -19.31 8.13
CA GLY A 265 -6.48 -19.37 8.11
C GLY A 265 -7.03 -20.41 9.08
N TRP A 266 -6.48 -21.63 9.09
CA TRP A 266 -6.89 -22.67 10.04
C TRP A 266 -6.60 -22.29 11.50
N VAL A 267 -5.45 -21.66 11.79
CA VAL A 267 -5.12 -21.15 13.14
C VAL A 267 -6.12 -20.08 13.57
N VAL A 268 -6.49 -19.16 12.69
CA VAL A 268 -7.50 -18.13 12.97
C VAL A 268 -8.87 -18.75 13.20
N LEU A 269 -9.29 -19.71 12.37
CA LEU A 269 -10.58 -20.39 12.53
C LEU A 269 -10.64 -21.18 13.84
N ALA A 270 -9.61 -21.98 14.16
CA ALA A 270 -9.53 -22.74 15.39
C ALA A 270 -9.48 -21.83 16.63
N GLY A 271 -8.65 -20.79 16.59
CA GLY A 271 -8.57 -19.78 17.65
C GLY A 271 -9.89 -19.04 17.85
N GLY A 272 -10.57 -18.69 16.75
CA GLY A 272 -11.88 -18.06 16.77
C GLY A 272 -12.95 -18.96 17.37
N ALA A 273 -12.96 -20.25 17.04
CA ALA A 273 -13.86 -21.23 17.63
C ALA A 273 -13.62 -21.39 19.14
N ILE A 274 -12.36 -21.49 19.57
CA ILE A 274 -12.00 -21.56 21.00
C ILE A 274 -12.43 -20.28 21.75
N ALA A 275 -12.16 -19.11 21.19
CA ALA A 275 -12.56 -17.83 21.76
C ALA A 275 -14.10 -17.70 21.82
N LEU A 276 -14.82 -18.17 20.79
CA LEU A 276 -16.27 -18.19 20.76
C LEU A 276 -16.85 -19.09 21.85
N VAL A 277 -16.32 -20.32 22.01
CA VAL A 277 -16.76 -21.24 23.07
C VAL A 277 -16.49 -20.63 24.45
N ALA A 278 -15.33 -20.03 24.67
CA ALA A 278 -14.99 -19.34 25.91
C ALA A 278 -15.92 -18.14 26.19
N TRP A 279 -16.32 -17.41 25.15
CA TRP A 279 -17.26 -16.31 25.24
C TRP A 279 -18.68 -16.80 25.56
N ILE A 280 -19.16 -17.84 24.87
CA ILE A 280 -20.47 -18.46 25.07
C ILE A 280 -20.60 -19.02 26.50
N ALA A 281 -19.57 -19.70 27.00
CA ALA A 281 -19.56 -20.28 28.34
C ALA A 281 -19.80 -19.22 29.44
N ARG A 282 -19.45 -17.95 29.17
CA ARG A 282 -19.58 -16.83 30.11
C ARG A 282 -20.77 -15.91 29.83
N LEU A 283 -21.61 -16.24 28.84
CA LEU A 283 -22.78 -15.41 28.51
C LEU A 283 -23.73 -15.20 29.68
N ARG A 284 -23.90 -16.22 30.52
CA ARG A 284 -24.79 -16.17 31.70
C ARG A 284 -24.28 -15.20 32.78
N GLU A 285 -22.98 -14.93 32.80
CA GLU A 285 -22.34 -14.05 33.77
C GLU A 285 -22.35 -12.57 33.34
N ARG A 286 -22.64 -12.30 32.05
CA ARG A 286 -22.55 -10.94 31.49
C ARG A 286 -23.88 -10.18 31.54
N PRO A 287 -23.86 -8.88 31.86
CA PRO A 287 -25.05 -8.03 31.76
C PRO A 287 -25.62 -8.02 30.33
N ARG A 288 -26.95 -8.07 30.21
CA ARG A 288 -27.64 -8.03 28.90
C ARG A 288 -27.23 -6.85 28.02
N VAL A 289 -26.92 -5.70 28.62
CA VAL A 289 -26.46 -4.50 27.92
C VAL A 289 -25.11 -4.73 27.25
N GLU A 290 -24.19 -5.45 27.89
CA GLU A 290 -22.88 -5.77 27.31
C GLU A 290 -22.99 -6.75 26.16
N ILE A 291 -23.86 -7.77 26.29
CA ILE A 291 -24.15 -8.73 25.22
C ILE A 291 -24.73 -8.00 24.01
N LYS A 292 -25.72 -7.12 24.24
CA LYS A 292 -26.33 -6.29 23.19
C LYS A 292 -25.30 -5.39 22.52
N LEU A 293 -24.43 -4.73 23.29
CA LEU A 293 -23.38 -3.88 22.75
C LEU A 293 -22.36 -4.69 21.93
N ALA A 294 -21.94 -5.86 22.40
CA ALA A 294 -21.04 -6.75 21.66
C ALA A 294 -21.64 -7.19 20.32
N ALA A 295 -22.93 -7.56 20.31
CA ALA A 295 -23.65 -7.91 19.08
C ALA A 295 -23.72 -6.72 18.11
N LEU A 296 -24.16 -5.54 18.60
CA LEU A 296 -24.28 -4.34 17.79
C LEU A 296 -22.93 -3.91 17.21
N THR A 297 -21.89 -3.80 18.04
CA THR A 297 -20.56 -3.38 17.56
C THR A 297 -19.97 -4.36 16.53
N THR A 298 -20.33 -5.65 16.58
CA THR A 298 -19.92 -6.66 15.58
C THR A 298 -20.59 -6.45 14.22
N LEU A 299 -21.78 -5.83 14.17
CA LEU A 299 -22.44 -5.50 12.90
C LEU A 299 -21.65 -4.50 12.06
N LEU A 300 -20.80 -3.66 12.68
CA LEU A 300 -20.02 -2.66 11.94
C LEU A 300 -18.92 -3.30 11.05
N PRO A 301 -17.97 -4.11 11.57
CA PRO A 301 -17.02 -4.81 10.70
C PRO A 301 -17.70 -5.81 9.77
N LEU A 302 -18.75 -6.51 10.22
CA LEU A 302 -19.49 -7.45 9.38
C LEU A 302 -20.17 -6.76 8.20
N GLY A 303 -20.90 -5.67 8.46
CA GLY A 303 -21.56 -4.87 7.42
C GLY A 303 -20.56 -4.24 6.46
N SER A 304 -19.44 -3.74 6.98
CA SER A 304 -18.36 -3.20 6.14
C SER A 304 -17.74 -4.28 5.25
N ALA A 305 -17.44 -5.46 5.82
CA ALA A 305 -16.92 -6.58 5.05
C ALA A 305 -17.90 -7.06 3.97
N LEU A 306 -19.20 -7.12 4.27
CA LEU A 306 -20.23 -7.46 3.30
C LEU A 306 -20.30 -6.45 2.16
N VAL A 307 -20.23 -5.15 2.46
CA VAL A 307 -20.18 -4.09 1.43
C VAL A 307 -18.98 -4.30 0.50
N PHE A 308 -17.79 -4.54 1.05
CA PHE A 308 -16.60 -4.75 0.22
C PHE A 308 -16.63 -6.08 -0.54
N LEU A 309 -17.24 -7.11 0.03
CA LEU A 309 -17.48 -8.36 -0.70
C LEU A 309 -18.44 -8.16 -1.87
N ILE A 310 -19.51 -7.38 -1.70
CA ILE A 310 -20.41 -7.01 -2.79
C ILE A 310 -19.65 -6.20 -3.85
N MET A 311 -18.81 -5.25 -3.45
CA MET A 311 -17.98 -4.48 -4.39
C MET A 311 -16.99 -5.38 -5.14
N PHE A 312 -16.37 -6.35 -4.48
CA PHE A 312 -15.54 -7.36 -5.13
C PHE A 312 -16.31 -8.14 -6.20
N LEU A 313 -17.58 -8.46 -5.95
CA LEU A 313 -18.43 -9.19 -6.90
C LEU A 313 -19.01 -8.31 -8.02
N THR A 314 -18.98 -6.98 -7.91
CA THR A 314 -19.74 -6.07 -8.79
C THR A 314 -18.93 -5.01 -9.52
N LEU A 315 -17.82 -4.54 -8.95
CA LEU A 315 -17.00 -3.49 -9.57
C LEU A 315 -16.21 -4.02 -10.78
N PRO A 316 -15.88 -3.20 -11.77
CA PRO A 316 -15.02 -3.60 -12.87
C PRO A 316 -13.54 -3.73 -12.44
N MET A 317 -12.70 -4.28 -13.32
CA MET A 317 -11.24 -4.28 -13.15
C MET A 317 -10.67 -2.85 -13.18
N GLU A 318 -11.26 -1.99 -14.00
CA GLU A 318 -10.81 -0.62 -14.25
C GLU A 318 -11.95 0.39 -14.08
N ILE A 319 -11.67 1.55 -13.48
CA ILE A 319 -12.60 2.70 -13.42
C ILE A 319 -11.81 3.94 -13.86
N GLY A 320 -12.05 4.48 -15.06
CA GLY A 320 -11.20 5.55 -15.59
C GLY A 320 -9.74 5.11 -15.69
N GLY A 321 -8.79 5.90 -15.15
CA GLY A 321 -7.37 5.55 -15.11
C GLY A 321 -6.96 4.59 -13.99
N TRP A 322 -7.92 4.05 -13.22
CA TRP A 322 -7.66 3.23 -12.04
C TRP A 322 -7.73 1.76 -12.40
N TRP A 323 -6.66 1.01 -12.13
CA TRP A 323 -6.59 -0.43 -12.40
C TRP A 323 -6.72 -1.26 -11.12
N TYR A 324 -7.10 -2.52 -11.26
CA TYR A 324 -7.21 -3.49 -10.17
C TYR A 324 -8.23 -3.07 -9.11
N VAL A 325 -9.40 -2.57 -9.53
CA VAL A 325 -10.40 -2.00 -8.61
C VAL A 325 -11.13 -3.06 -7.80
N TYR A 326 -11.83 -4.01 -8.41
CA TYR A 326 -12.56 -5.04 -7.65
C TYR A 326 -11.66 -5.95 -6.80
N PRO A 327 -10.46 -6.40 -7.25
CA PRO A 327 -9.68 -7.36 -6.46
C PRO A 327 -9.20 -6.77 -5.12
N ARG A 328 -9.00 -5.45 -5.07
CA ARG A 328 -8.68 -4.73 -3.82
C ARG A 328 -9.71 -4.98 -2.72
N GLU A 329 -10.97 -5.14 -3.12
CA GLU A 329 -12.09 -5.26 -2.20
C GLU A 329 -12.18 -6.66 -1.56
N ALA A 330 -11.57 -7.69 -2.14
CA ALA A 330 -11.38 -8.98 -1.48
C ALA A 330 -10.52 -8.84 -0.22
N THR A 331 -9.38 -8.15 -0.34
CA THR A 331 -8.48 -7.87 0.80
C THR A 331 -9.19 -7.04 1.86
N ALA A 332 -9.91 -6.00 1.44
CA ALA A 332 -10.72 -5.19 2.35
C ALA A 332 -11.75 -6.00 3.14
N ALA A 333 -12.51 -6.87 2.45
CA ALA A 333 -13.52 -7.71 3.06
C ALA A 333 -12.90 -8.68 4.07
N ALA A 334 -11.87 -9.42 3.65
CA ALA A 334 -11.17 -10.39 4.51
C ALA A 334 -10.53 -9.72 5.74
N PHE A 335 -9.90 -8.56 5.56
CA PHE A 335 -9.30 -7.80 6.66
C PHE A 335 -10.35 -7.35 7.69
N LEU A 336 -11.48 -6.82 7.24
CA LEU A 336 -12.54 -6.34 8.15
C LEU A 336 -13.33 -7.47 8.79
N LEU A 337 -13.42 -8.65 8.16
CA LEU A 337 -13.94 -9.85 8.80
C LEU A 337 -13.16 -10.21 10.06
N MET A 338 -11.87 -9.90 10.15
CA MET A 338 -11.10 -10.13 11.39
C MET A 338 -11.68 -9.37 12.60
N GLY A 339 -12.40 -8.25 12.38
CA GLY A 339 -13.10 -7.52 13.45
C GLY A 339 -14.22 -8.32 14.13
N ILE A 340 -14.77 -9.35 13.46
CA ILE A 340 -15.81 -10.21 14.05
C ILE A 340 -15.24 -11.23 15.03
N PHE A 341 -13.91 -11.43 15.04
CA PHE A 341 -13.25 -12.40 15.91
C PHE A 341 -13.67 -12.19 17.39
N PRO A 342 -14.10 -13.24 18.12
CA PRO A 342 -14.57 -13.10 19.50
C PRO A 342 -13.49 -12.53 20.43
N ASP A 343 -13.90 -11.96 21.57
CA ASP A 343 -12.90 -11.48 22.53
C ASP A 343 -12.02 -12.62 23.06
N LEU A 344 -10.78 -12.30 23.41
CA LEU A 344 -9.82 -13.30 23.87
C LEU A 344 -10.24 -13.89 25.22
N PRO A 345 -9.90 -15.16 25.50
CA PRO A 345 -10.09 -15.74 26.81
C PRO A 345 -9.46 -14.91 27.94
N GLU A 346 -10.16 -14.85 29.08
CA GLU A 346 -9.67 -14.13 30.25
C GLU A 346 -8.39 -14.71 30.88
N PRO A 347 -8.22 -16.04 30.98
CA PRO A 347 -7.00 -16.62 31.51
C PRO A 347 -5.78 -16.21 30.69
N LEU A 348 -4.74 -15.72 31.39
CA LEU A 348 -3.53 -15.20 30.76
C LEU A 348 -2.87 -16.23 29.85
N TRP A 349 -2.75 -17.48 30.30
CA TRP A 349 -2.12 -18.56 29.52
C TRP A 349 -2.86 -18.80 28.20
N ALA A 350 -4.20 -18.87 28.22
CA ALA A 350 -5.00 -19.13 27.02
C ALA A 350 -4.87 -17.98 26.02
N ARG A 351 -4.87 -16.74 26.51
CA ARG A 351 -4.65 -15.55 25.71
C ARG A 351 -3.27 -15.52 25.06
N VAL A 352 -2.22 -15.79 25.85
CA VAL A 352 -0.84 -15.84 25.37
C VAL A 352 -0.66 -16.95 24.34
N THR A 353 -1.22 -18.13 24.58
CA THR A 353 -1.16 -19.26 23.63
C THR A 353 -1.84 -18.91 22.31
N LEU A 354 -3.06 -18.33 22.34
CA LEU A 354 -3.79 -17.98 21.12
C LEU A 354 -3.07 -16.89 20.33
N ILE A 355 -2.63 -15.82 20.99
CA ILE A 355 -1.87 -14.75 20.31
C ILE A 355 -0.51 -15.24 19.84
N GLY A 356 0.16 -16.11 20.60
CA GLY A 356 1.41 -16.76 20.21
C GLY A 356 1.24 -17.63 18.96
N ALA A 357 0.14 -18.38 18.85
CA ALA A 357 -0.17 -19.17 17.66
C ALA A 357 -0.45 -18.29 16.42
N ILE A 358 -1.18 -17.19 16.59
CA ILE A 358 -1.39 -16.19 15.51
C ILE A 358 -0.05 -15.57 15.09
N ALA A 359 0.79 -15.18 16.05
CA ALA A 359 2.11 -14.61 15.77
C ALA A 359 3.02 -15.61 15.04
N LEU A 360 3.07 -16.87 15.50
CA LEU A 360 3.89 -17.92 14.90
C LEU A 360 3.44 -18.30 13.48
N SER A 361 2.13 -18.34 13.23
CA SER A 361 1.62 -18.56 11.87
C SER A 361 1.87 -17.35 10.95
N SER A 362 1.79 -16.12 11.47
CA SER A 362 2.16 -14.89 10.74
C SER A 362 3.66 -14.83 10.41
N PHE A 363 4.50 -15.38 11.29
CA PHE A 363 5.92 -15.56 11.03
C PHE A 363 6.16 -16.44 9.80
N GLY A 364 5.42 -17.54 9.64
CA GLY A 364 5.55 -18.41 8.47
C GLY A 364 5.32 -17.69 7.14
N ILE A 365 4.32 -16.79 7.09
CA ILE A 365 4.05 -15.94 5.91
C ILE A 365 5.21 -14.97 5.67
N SER A 366 5.67 -14.29 6.72
CA SER A 366 6.77 -13.32 6.63
C SER A 366 8.08 -13.99 6.21
N ASP A 367 8.35 -15.21 6.66
CA ASP A 367 9.52 -15.99 6.25
C ASP A 367 9.48 -16.34 4.76
N VAL A 368 8.33 -16.78 4.23
CA VAL A 368 8.17 -17.04 2.78
C VAL A 368 8.46 -15.77 1.98
N VAL A 369 7.94 -14.62 2.40
CA VAL A 369 8.21 -13.34 1.73
C VAL A 369 9.69 -12.98 1.80
N ALA A 370 10.32 -13.07 2.98
CA ALA A 370 11.73 -12.76 3.16
C ALA A 370 12.66 -13.68 2.35
N ARG A 371 12.31 -14.96 2.19
CA ARG A 371 13.06 -15.90 1.33
C ARG A 371 12.95 -15.53 -0.14
N ASN A 372 11.74 -15.24 -0.62
CA ASN A 372 11.53 -14.83 -2.00
C ASN A 372 12.16 -13.45 -2.31
N TYR A 373 12.16 -12.53 -1.35
CA TYR A 373 12.84 -11.24 -1.49
C TYR A 373 14.37 -11.41 -1.57
N ARG A 374 14.98 -12.28 -0.75
CA ARG A 374 16.41 -12.61 -0.87
C ARG A 374 16.77 -13.25 -2.20
N ALA A 375 15.90 -14.12 -2.73
CA ALA A 375 16.08 -14.69 -4.05
C ALA A 375 16.09 -13.61 -5.14
N PHE A 376 15.17 -12.64 -5.09
CA PHE A 376 15.15 -11.51 -6.00
C PHE A 376 16.32 -10.53 -5.81
N ASP A 377 16.78 -10.31 -4.58
CA ASP A 377 17.96 -9.48 -4.33
C ASP A 377 19.20 -10.02 -5.06
N ALA A 378 19.36 -11.34 -5.09
CA ALA A 378 20.44 -11.97 -5.84
C ALA A 378 20.36 -11.71 -7.36
N THR A 379 19.16 -11.53 -7.92
CA THR A 379 18.94 -11.28 -9.35
C THR A 379 19.00 -9.81 -9.75
N THR A 380 19.23 -8.89 -8.79
CA THR A 380 19.31 -7.44 -9.04
C THR A 380 20.69 -6.83 -8.71
N ARG A 381 21.69 -7.68 -8.44
CA ARG A 381 23.08 -7.24 -8.25
C ARG A 381 23.66 -6.58 -9.50
N ASP A 382 23.28 -7.08 -10.66
CA ASP A 382 23.68 -6.53 -11.95
C ASP A 382 23.08 -5.14 -12.20
N PHE A 383 21.81 -4.94 -11.86
CA PHE A 383 21.13 -3.65 -11.84
C PHE A 383 21.84 -2.66 -10.91
N THR A 384 22.20 -3.09 -9.70
CA THR A 384 22.89 -2.23 -8.73
C THR A 384 24.24 -1.76 -9.29
N ALA A 385 25.04 -2.67 -9.84
CA ALA A 385 26.36 -2.32 -10.35
C ALA A 385 26.31 -1.54 -11.69
N ILE A 386 25.28 -1.70 -12.52
CA ILE A 386 25.13 -0.86 -13.72
C ILE A 386 24.57 0.54 -13.40
N SER A 387 23.73 0.66 -12.37
CA SER A 387 23.15 1.94 -11.96
C SER A 387 24.22 2.91 -11.44
N GLU A 388 25.28 2.41 -10.82
CA GLU A 388 26.44 3.19 -10.36
C GLU A 388 27.11 4.00 -11.49
N GLN A 389 27.05 3.52 -12.73
CA GLN A 389 27.65 4.16 -13.90
C GLN A 389 26.82 5.30 -14.48
N ILE A 390 25.54 5.41 -14.07
CA ILE A 390 24.64 6.47 -14.52
C ILE A 390 24.90 7.74 -13.67
N PRO A 391 25.06 8.93 -14.27
CA PRO A 391 25.38 10.15 -13.53
C PRO A 391 24.19 10.67 -12.74
N GLN A 392 24.43 11.73 -11.95
CA GLN A 392 23.36 12.53 -11.34
C GLN A 392 22.45 13.14 -12.42
N ALA A 393 21.15 13.20 -12.12
CA ALA A 393 20.08 13.76 -12.94
C ALA A 393 20.12 13.38 -14.44
N PRO A 394 20.13 12.08 -14.78
CA PRO A 394 20.20 11.65 -16.17
C PRO A 394 18.89 11.95 -16.91
N LYS A 395 18.95 12.31 -18.19
CA LYS A 395 17.83 12.10 -19.12
C LYS A 395 17.82 10.62 -19.53
N LEU A 396 17.14 9.78 -18.74
CA LEU A 396 17.19 8.31 -18.84
C LEU A 396 15.97 7.72 -19.54
N LEU A 397 16.19 7.07 -20.69
CA LEU A 397 15.23 6.15 -21.29
C LEU A 397 15.52 4.75 -20.79
N TYR A 398 14.50 4.03 -20.33
CA TYR A 398 14.66 2.62 -19.98
C TYR A 398 13.69 1.75 -20.78
N LEU A 399 14.16 0.55 -21.14
CA LEU A 399 13.39 -0.48 -21.84
C LEU A 399 13.59 -1.82 -21.13
N VAL A 400 12.51 -2.44 -20.66
CA VAL A 400 12.57 -3.73 -19.97
C VAL A 400 11.87 -4.76 -20.83
N PHE A 401 12.63 -5.55 -21.61
CA PHE A 401 12.08 -6.61 -22.46
C PHE A 401 11.83 -7.90 -21.69
N ASP A 402 12.72 -8.23 -20.76
CA ASP A 402 12.68 -9.50 -20.05
C ASP A 402 12.11 -9.28 -18.64
N HIS A 403 10.87 -9.75 -18.46
CA HIS A 403 10.13 -9.66 -17.19
C HIS A 403 10.33 -10.89 -16.29
N GLU A 404 10.97 -11.94 -16.81
CA GLU A 404 11.20 -13.21 -16.14
C GLU A 404 12.45 -13.20 -15.23
N GLY A 405 12.67 -14.31 -14.52
CA GLY A 405 13.83 -14.48 -13.64
C GLY A 405 13.58 -14.10 -12.19
N SER A 406 12.32 -14.07 -11.75
CA SER A 406 11.98 -13.96 -10.33
C SER A 406 10.88 -14.96 -9.97
N THR A 407 10.67 -15.22 -8.69
CA THR A 407 9.55 -16.02 -8.21
C THR A 407 8.24 -15.22 -8.11
N ARG A 408 8.19 -13.99 -8.61
CA ARG A 408 7.00 -13.13 -8.54
C ARG A 408 5.98 -13.52 -9.60
N THR A 409 4.70 -13.46 -9.24
CA THR A 409 3.57 -13.54 -10.18
C THR A 409 3.30 -12.21 -10.89
N THR A 410 3.84 -11.12 -10.32
CA THR A 410 3.88 -9.79 -10.94
C THR A 410 5.24 -9.55 -11.61
N THR A 411 5.44 -8.43 -12.29
CA THR A 411 6.74 -8.08 -12.90
C THR A 411 7.54 -7.10 -12.04
N PRO A 412 8.43 -7.56 -11.15
CA PRO A 412 9.19 -6.67 -10.26
C PRO A 412 10.28 -5.85 -10.99
N TYR A 413 10.63 -6.21 -12.23
CA TYR A 413 11.70 -5.55 -13.00
C TYR A 413 11.23 -4.31 -13.76
N ILE A 414 9.94 -4.25 -14.13
CA ILE A 414 9.40 -3.26 -15.07
C ILE A 414 9.64 -1.81 -14.64
N HIS A 415 9.53 -1.54 -13.34
CA HIS A 415 9.74 -0.20 -12.78
C HIS A 415 11.07 -0.06 -12.05
N LEU A 416 11.88 -1.13 -11.97
CA LEU A 416 13.15 -1.12 -11.23
C LEU A 416 14.05 0.09 -11.57
N PRO A 417 14.15 0.55 -12.84
CA PRO A 417 14.91 1.76 -13.19
C PRO A 417 14.48 3.04 -12.47
N ALA A 418 13.25 3.13 -11.95
CA ALA A 418 12.82 4.31 -11.19
C ALA A 418 13.58 4.50 -9.86
N TRP A 419 14.27 3.47 -9.35
CA TRP A 419 15.22 3.65 -8.24
C TRP A 419 16.38 4.58 -8.62
N ILE A 420 16.80 4.62 -9.89
CA ILE A 420 17.84 5.54 -10.35
C ILE A 420 17.35 6.97 -10.20
N GLN A 421 16.12 7.28 -10.64
CA GLN A 421 15.55 8.60 -10.43
C GLN A 421 15.36 8.91 -8.94
N ALA A 422 14.97 7.93 -8.13
CA ALA A 422 14.83 8.11 -6.69
C ALA A 422 16.16 8.51 -6.01
N GLU A 423 17.28 7.95 -6.44
CA GLU A 423 18.60 8.21 -5.85
C GLU A 423 19.27 9.44 -6.46
N LYS A 424 19.10 9.64 -7.78
CA LYS A 424 19.91 10.58 -8.58
C LYS A 424 19.10 11.72 -9.22
N GLY A 425 17.78 11.74 -9.11
CA GLY A 425 16.93 12.72 -9.79
C GLY A 425 16.89 12.52 -11.31
N GLY A 426 16.64 13.59 -12.05
CA GLY A 426 16.59 13.58 -13.52
C GLY A 426 15.26 13.09 -14.08
N TRP A 427 15.29 12.61 -15.31
CA TRP A 427 14.12 12.31 -16.13
C TRP A 427 14.02 10.83 -16.47
N LEU A 428 12.80 10.32 -16.56
CA LEU A 428 12.52 8.94 -17.00
C LEU A 428 11.62 8.94 -18.22
N SER A 429 11.82 7.97 -19.11
CA SER A 429 10.93 7.75 -20.27
C SER A 429 9.49 7.41 -19.90
N PHE A 430 9.26 6.87 -18.71
CA PHE A 430 7.92 6.65 -18.17
C PHE A 430 7.87 7.06 -16.71
N HIS A 431 6.74 7.65 -16.29
CA HIS A 431 6.47 8.04 -14.92
C HIS A 431 4.96 8.07 -14.65
N PHE A 432 4.53 7.71 -13.44
CA PHE A 432 3.11 7.73 -13.05
C PHE A 432 2.44 9.11 -13.14
N SER A 433 3.21 10.19 -13.24
CA SER A 433 2.69 11.54 -13.50
C SER A 433 1.92 11.65 -14.82
N LEU A 434 2.23 10.79 -15.81
CA LEU A 434 1.50 10.71 -17.09
C LEU A 434 0.01 10.37 -16.87
N MET A 435 -0.32 9.64 -15.80
CA MET A 435 -1.68 9.20 -15.53
C MET A 435 -2.57 10.31 -14.94
N GLY A 436 -2.00 11.45 -14.54
CA GLY A 436 -2.75 12.53 -13.89
C GLY A 436 -3.33 12.17 -12.52
N ALA A 437 -2.91 11.04 -11.94
CA ALA A 437 -3.37 10.50 -10.67
C ALA A 437 -2.26 10.42 -9.60
N SER A 438 -1.17 11.17 -9.82
CA SER A 438 -0.11 11.39 -8.84
C SER A 438 -0.17 12.82 -8.29
N PRO A 439 0.24 13.06 -7.02
CA PRO A 439 0.44 14.42 -6.51
C PRO A 439 1.57 15.19 -7.19
N LEU A 440 2.38 14.51 -8.02
CA LEU A 440 3.35 15.12 -8.93
C LEU A 440 2.78 15.05 -10.34
N LEU A 441 2.58 16.21 -10.97
CA LEU A 441 2.14 16.30 -12.37
C LEU A 441 3.23 16.94 -13.21
N TYR A 442 3.35 16.54 -14.47
CA TYR A 442 4.22 17.26 -15.39
C TYR A 442 3.73 18.70 -15.57
N ARG A 443 4.67 19.64 -15.53
CA ARG A 443 4.46 21.04 -15.87
C ARG A 443 4.01 21.15 -17.32
N LYS A 444 3.28 22.22 -17.63
CA LYS A 444 2.71 22.49 -18.96
C LYS A 444 3.10 23.84 -19.52
N ASP A 445 3.87 24.62 -18.77
CA ASP A 445 4.39 25.90 -19.22
C ASP A 445 5.57 25.69 -20.19
N ALA A 446 5.91 26.74 -20.94
CA ALA A 446 6.90 26.66 -22.02
C ALA A 446 8.34 26.40 -21.54
N GLU A 447 8.62 26.61 -20.25
CA GLU A 447 9.95 26.36 -19.66
C GLU A 447 10.07 24.94 -19.10
N ALA A 448 8.99 24.15 -19.15
CA ALA A 448 8.98 22.79 -18.64
C ALA A 448 9.87 21.87 -19.49
N ILE A 449 10.88 21.26 -18.87
CA ILE A 449 11.73 20.25 -19.49
C ILE A 449 11.12 18.91 -19.14
N VAL A 450 10.21 18.41 -19.99
CA VAL A 450 9.48 17.16 -19.77
C VAL A 450 9.80 16.14 -20.87
N PRO A 451 9.82 14.83 -20.56
CA PRO A 451 9.99 13.80 -21.57
C PRO A 451 8.86 13.85 -22.62
N PRO A 452 9.12 13.39 -23.85
CA PRO A 452 8.08 13.32 -24.88
C PRO A 452 6.96 12.35 -24.47
N ASP A 453 5.76 12.57 -25.01
CA ASP A 453 4.64 11.65 -24.80
C ASP A 453 4.99 10.24 -25.30
N VAL A 454 4.63 9.25 -24.49
CA VAL A 454 4.79 7.84 -24.83
C VAL A 454 3.42 7.17 -25.01
N PRO A 455 3.33 6.13 -25.87
CA PRO A 455 2.13 5.32 -25.98
C PRO A 455 1.60 4.80 -24.64
N VAL A 456 0.29 4.57 -24.57
CA VAL A 456 -0.35 3.93 -23.41
C VAL A 456 0.31 2.58 -23.12
N ARG A 457 0.65 2.32 -21.85
CA ARG A 457 1.37 1.12 -21.38
C ARG A 457 2.77 0.97 -22.00
N TRP A 458 3.45 2.09 -22.22
CA TRP A 458 4.84 2.15 -22.69
C TRP A 458 5.77 1.20 -21.93
N GLU A 459 5.67 1.21 -20.61
CA GLU A 459 6.48 0.40 -19.70
C GLU A 459 6.29 -1.11 -19.92
N TRP A 460 5.17 -1.53 -20.51
CA TRP A 460 4.84 -2.93 -20.83
C TRP A 460 5.08 -3.31 -22.29
N THR A 461 5.39 -2.34 -23.16
CA THR A 461 5.48 -2.55 -24.61
C THR A 461 6.80 -1.99 -25.18
N PRO A 462 7.96 -2.42 -24.64
CA PRO A 462 9.28 -1.92 -25.06
C PRO A 462 9.57 -2.17 -26.55
N GLU A 463 8.90 -3.14 -27.18
CA GLU A 463 8.96 -3.42 -28.62
C GLU A 463 8.39 -2.29 -29.49
N ARG A 464 7.61 -1.38 -28.90
CA ARG A 464 7.06 -0.20 -29.60
C ARG A 464 8.05 0.97 -29.63
N PHE A 465 9.26 0.79 -29.08
CA PHE A 465 10.29 1.82 -29.13
C PHE A 465 10.68 2.17 -30.56
N ASN A 466 10.54 3.45 -30.88
CA ASN A 466 11.01 4.06 -32.12
C ASN A 466 12.14 5.04 -31.78
N GLU A 467 13.35 4.64 -32.17
CA GLU A 467 14.57 5.41 -31.92
C GLU A 467 14.47 6.86 -32.40
N ARG A 468 13.89 7.11 -33.59
CA ARG A 468 13.85 8.47 -34.16
C ARG A 468 12.87 9.39 -33.45
N GLU A 469 11.80 8.84 -32.90
CA GLU A 469 10.74 9.61 -32.25
C GLU A 469 11.04 9.85 -30.78
N GLN A 470 11.56 8.84 -30.08
CA GLN A 470 11.65 8.86 -28.62
C GLN A 470 13.07 9.06 -28.11
N ALA A 471 14.10 8.60 -28.82
CA ALA A 471 15.48 8.73 -28.36
C ALA A 471 16.06 10.16 -28.35
N PRO A 472 15.62 11.14 -29.17
CA PRO A 472 16.28 12.46 -29.25
C PRO A 472 16.37 13.21 -27.92
N TYR A 473 15.34 13.07 -27.07
CA TYR A 473 15.30 13.72 -25.76
C TYR A 473 16.31 13.14 -24.76
N PHE A 474 16.62 11.85 -24.88
CA PHE A 474 17.38 11.12 -23.87
C PHE A 474 18.88 11.02 -24.21
N GLU A 475 19.68 10.99 -23.15
CA GLU A 475 21.14 10.87 -23.23
C GLU A 475 21.62 9.49 -22.80
N TRP A 476 20.89 8.85 -21.90
CA TRP A 476 21.20 7.54 -21.35
C TRP A 476 20.09 6.55 -21.67
N PHE A 477 20.49 5.33 -22.03
CA PHE A 477 19.57 4.26 -22.39
C PHE A 477 19.93 3.02 -21.59
N LEU A 478 19.00 2.60 -20.72
CA LEU A 478 19.16 1.41 -19.91
C LEU A 478 18.20 0.32 -20.39
N VAL A 479 18.75 -0.77 -20.91
CA VAL A 479 17.96 -1.84 -21.51
C VAL A 479 18.15 -3.14 -20.72
N ARG A 480 17.07 -3.69 -20.17
CA ARG A 480 17.08 -5.07 -19.64
C ARG A 480 16.77 -6.05 -20.77
N ARG A 481 17.78 -6.84 -21.16
CA ARG A 481 17.66 -7.87 -22.18
C ARG A 481 18.74 -8.96 -22.05
N ASP A 482 18.41 -10.21 -22.31
CA ASP A 482 19.35 -11.34 -22.29
C ASP A 482 20.23 -11.41 -23.55
N ARG A 483 19.86 -10.68 -24.59
CA ARG A 483 20.61 -10.57 -25.86
C ARG A 483 20.95 -9.12 -26.14
N ASP A 484 22.09 -8.92 -26.80
CA ASP A 484 22.59 -7.60 -27.18
C ASP A 484 21.51 -6.77 -27.91
N PRO A 485 21.06 -5.65 -27.31
CA PRO A 485 20.05 -4.78 -27.88
C PRO A 485 20.62 -3.73 -28.85
N GLN A 486 21.89 -3.81 -29.27
CA GLN A 486 22.52 -2.82 -30.17
C GLN A 486 21.69 -2.52 -31.43
N LYS A 487 20.88 -3.47 -31.91
CA LYS A 487 20.01 -3.26 -33.07
C LYS A 487 18.95 -2.16 -32.87
N LEU A 488 18.58 -1.86 -31.62
CA LEU A 488 17.62 -0.80 -31.26
C LEU A 488 18.16 0.60 -31.52
N PHE A 489 19.48 0.77 -31.59
CA PHE A 489 20.16 2.06 -31.68
C PHE A 489 20.93 2.23 -33.00
N ARG A 490 20.40 1.64 -34.08
CA ARG A 490 21.10 1.60 -35.38
C ARG A 490 20.91 2.87 -36.21
N ALA A 491 19.82 3.59 -35.99
CA ALA A 491 19.53 4.82 -36.74
C ALA A 491 20.33 6.01 -36.23
N ASP A 492 20.85 5.95 -35.00
CA ASP A 492 21.60 7.02 -34.34
C ASP A 492 22.99 6.55 -33.88
N PRO A 493 24.04 6.75 -34.70
CA PRO A 493 25.39 6.30 -34.38
C PRO A 493 26.03 7.06 -33.20
N GLU A 494 25.42 8.15 -32.72
CA GLU A 494 25.88 8.87 -31.53
C GLU A 494 25.55 8.11 -30.24
N ILE A 495 24.56 7.20 -30.26
CA ILE A 495 24.24 6.31 -29.14
C ILE A 495 25.23 5.15 -29.15
N THR A 496 26.11 5.13 -28.16
CA THR A 496 27.21 4.17 -28.08
C THR A 496 27.13 3.32 -26.82
N PHE A 497 27.57 2.07 -26.94
CA PHE A 497 27.65 1.13 -25.82
C PHE A 497 28.61 1.65 -24.75
N VAL A 498 28.20 1.57 -23.49
CA VAL A 498 28.99 1.96 -22.31
C VAL A 498 29.39 0.73 -21.52
N ALA A 499 28.41 -0.06 -21.10
CA ALA A 499 28.63 -1.22 -20.25
C ALA A 499 27.51 -2.25 -20.36
N HIS A 500 27.85 -3.48 -19.97
CA HIS A 500 26.92 -4.60 -19.84
C HIS A 500 27.20 -5.30 -18.52
N ASN A 501 26.16 -5.57 -17.74
CA ASN A 501 26.25 -6.34 -16.52
C ASN A 501 25.02 -7.24 -16.40
N GLY A 502 25.22 -8.55 -16.29
CA GLY A 502 24.13 -9.52 -16.18
C GLY A 502 23.15 -9.42 -17.34
N SER A 503 21.92 -9.00 -17.07
CA SER A 503 20.88 -8.78 -18.09
C SER A 503 20.67 -7.30 -18.44
N TRP A 504 21.52 -6.39 -17.98
CA TRP A 504 21.39 -4.95 -18.20
C TRP A 504 22.47 -4.39 -19.12
N TRP A 505 22.04 -3.61 -20.11
CA TRP A 505 22.88 -2.94 -21.09
C TRP A 505 22.72 -1.43 -20.97
N LEU A 506 23.84 -0.72 -20.92
CA LEU A 506 23.88 0.73 -20.80
C LEU A 506 24.48 1.33 -22.07
N TYR A 507 23.76 2.28 -22.65
CA TYR A 507 24.22 3.09 -23.78
C TYR A 507 24.16 4.57 -23.42
N LYS A 508 25.01 5.35 -24.06
CA LYS A 508 25.09 6.80 -23.89
C LYS A 508 25.22 7.48 -25.24
N ARG A 509 24.48 8.57 -25.39
CA ARG A 509 24.62 9.52 -26.50
C ARG A 509 25.86 10.40 -26.29
N LYS A 510 26.77 10.44 -27.28
CA LYS A 510 28.03 11.20 -27.19
C LYS A 510 27.83 12.71 -27.12
N LYS A 511 26.88 13.24 -27.89
CA LYS A 511 26.49 14.64 -27.88
C LYS A 511 25.07 14.75 -27.31
N PRO A 512 24.78 15.74 -26.43
CA PRO A 512 23.40 15.98 -26.03
C PRO A 512 22.51 16.11 -27.27
N GLY A 513 21.32 15.51 -27.23
CA GLY A 513 20.32 15.77 -28.26
C GLY A 513 19.98 17.27 -28.30
N PRO A 514 19.33 17.76 -29.37
CA PRO A 514 18.80 19.12 -29.36
C PRO A 514 17.88 19.27 -28.13
N ASP A 515 18.11 20.32 -27.33
CA ASP A 515 17.12 20.70 -26.31
C ASP A 515 15.81 21.07 -27.04
N PRO A 516 14.66 20.59 -26.53
CA PRO A 516 13.36 20.80 -27.17
C PRO A 516 12.97 22.27 -27.31
#